data_AF-A0A7Z9JHY1-F1
#
_entry.id   AF-A0A7Z9JHY1-F1
#
_cell.length_a   1.000
_cell.length_b   1.000
_cell.length_c   1.000
_cell.angle_alpha   90.00
_cell.angle_beta   90.00
_cell.angle_gamma   90.00
#
_symmetry.space_group_name_H-M   'P 1'
#
loop_
_entity.id
_entity.type
_entity.pdbx_description
1 polymer ?
#
loop_
_entity_poly.entity_id
_entity_poly.type
_entity_poly.pdbx_seq_one_letter_code
_entity_poly.pdbx_strand_id
1 'polypeptide(L)'
;FLSHLLAGTVTQNVMEEGRDQIRIADEYESISDYVVTILKLTIKLRKENLSISEENREELLSLHDKVTEYLELVNEGVRTNRLNVVSKARTQGDAITHLMKEYRSNHLERVGTKMTSPMESLAITDILNAYRRIKDHALNIAEVVSGVK
;
A
#
# COMPACT_ATOMS: atom_id res chain seq x y z
N PHE A 1 17.23 -19.22 0.09
CA PHE A 1 18.11 -19.28 -1.10
C PHE A 1 19.08 -18.10 -1.12
N LEU A 2 18.62 -16.85 -1.26
CA LEU A 2 19.50 -15.66 -1.34
C LEU A 2 20.47 -15.50 -0.16
N SER A 3 20.02 -15.73 1.09
CA SER A 3 20.90 -15.67 2.26
C SER A 3 22.07 -16.67 2.21
N HIS A 4 21.87 -17.83 1.59
CA HIS A 4 22.94 -18.82 1.42
C HIS A 4 23.88 -18.44 0.25
N LEU A 5 23.34 -17.84 -0.81
CA LEU A 5 24.12 -17.35 -1.96
C LEU A 5 25.06 -16.20 -1.56
N LEU A 6 24.58 -15.27 -0.73
CA LEU A 6 25.36 -14.15 -0.20
C LEU A 6 26.43 -14.57 0.83
N ALA A 7 26.36 -15.79 1.36
CA ALA A 7 27.36 -16.32 2.29
C ALA A 7 28.58 -16.96 1.57
N GLY A 8 28.53 -17.10 0.23
CA GLY A 8 29.62 -17.62 -0.60
C GLY A 8 30.54 -16.55 -1.18
N THR A 9 31.52 -16.96 -1.99
CA THR A 9 32.41 -16.05 -2.72
C THR A 9 31.68 -15.54 -3.97
N VAL A 10 31.00 -14.41 -3.87
CA VAL A 10 30.30 -13.75 -4.98
C VAL A 10 30.86 -12.36 -5.23
N THR A 11 30.72 -11.86 -6.46
CA THR A 11 31.18 -10.51 -6.82
C THR A 11 30.37 -9.44 -6.07
N GLN A 12 30.97 -8.25 -5.88
CA GLN A 12 30.31 -7.11 -5.22
C GLN A 12 28.96 -6.76 -5.87
N ASN A 13 28.86 -6.77 -7.19
CA ASN A 13 27.60 -6.49 -7.91
C ASN A 13 26.50 -7.51 -7.58
N VAL A 14 26.86 -8.79 -7.45
CA VAL A 14 25.91 -9.86 -7.08
C VAL A 14 25.49 -9.73 -5.61
N MET A 15 26.39 -9.27 -4.74
CA MET A 15 26.05 -8.98 -3.34
C MET A 15 25.05 -7.83 -3.22
N GLU A 16 25.25 -6.76 -4.00
CA GLU A 16 24.37 -5.59 -4.01
C GLU A 16 22.99 -5.96 -4.55
N GLU A 17 22.91 -6.60 -5.71
CA GLU A 17 21.65 -7.09 -6.29
C GLU A 17 20.91 -8.02 -5.31
N GLY A 18 21.62 -8.97 -4.68
CA GLY A 18 21.00 -9.88 -3.73
C GLY A 18 20.42 -9.19 -2.49
N ARG A 19 21.03 -8.08 -2.04
CA ARG A 19 20.48 -7.27 -0.93
C ARG A 19 19.23 -6.50 -1.37
N ASP A 20 19.25 -5.93 -2.56
CA ASP A 20 18.12 -5.19 -3.12
C ASP A 20 16.91 -6.12 -3.31
N GLN A 21 17.12 -7.33 -3.81
CA GLN A 21 16.06 -8.35 -3.93
C GLN A 21 15.47 -8.76 -2.58
N ILE A 22 16.30 -8.90 -1.53
CA ILE A 22 15.80 -9.19 -0.17
C ILE A 22 14.93 -8.04 0.34
N ARG A 23 15.36 -6.80 0.13
CA ARG A 23 14.60 -5.62 0.54
C ARG A 23 13.27 -5.54 -0.21
N ILE A 24 13.27 -5.73 -1.54
CA ILE A 24 12.04 -5.73 -2.34
C ILE A 24 11.07 -6.82 -1.84
N ALA A 25 11.56 -8.02 -1.52
CA ALA A 25 10.73 -9.10 -0.99
C ALA A 25 10.07 -8.73 0.35
N ASP A 26 10.80 -8.11 1.28
CA ASP A 26 10.30 -7.64 2.58
C ASP A 26 9.20 -6.56 2.42
N GLU A 27 9.38 -5.64 1.47
CA GLU A 27 8.35 -4.65 1.15
C GLU A 27 7.08 -5.29 0.55
N TYR A 28 7.21 -6.31 -0.30
CA TYR A 28 6.05 -7.08 -0.81
C TYR A 28 5.35 -7.88 0.29
N GLU A 29 6.10 -8.48 1.22
CA GLU A 29 5.53 -9.14 2.40
C GLU A 29 4.70 -8.14 3.21
N SER A 30 5.26 -6.97 3.50
CA SER A 30 4.56 -5.87 4.19
C SER A 30 3.29 -5.45 3.45
N ILE A 31 3.32 -5.29 2.12
CA ILE A 31 2.12 -5.01 1.31
C ILE A 31 1.07 -6.10 1.51
N SER A 32 1.46 -7.37 1.47
CA SER A 32 0.54 -8.50 1.63
C SER A 32 -0.13 -8.52 3.01
N ASP A 33 0.59 -8.16 4.06
CA ASP A 33 0.05 -8.06 5.42
C ASP A 33 -1.02 -6.96 5.55
N TYR A 34 -0.83 -5.82 4.87
CA TYR A 34 -1.86 -4.78 4.83
C TYR A 34 -3.08 -5.18 4.00
N VAL A 35 -2.90 -5.93 2.91
CA VAL A 35 -4.04 -6.53 2.17
C VAL A 35 -4.84 -7.47 3.08
N VAL A 36 -4.16 -8.32 3.84
CA VAL A 36 -4.80 -9.19 4.84
C VAL A 36 -5.51 -8.37 5.93
N THR A 37 -4.93 -7.25 6.35
CA THR A 37 -5.55 -6.33 7.33
C THR A 37 -6.88 -5.78 6.79
N ILE A 38 -6.91 -5.28 5.56
CA ILE A 38 -8.13 -4.78 4.91
C ILE A 38 -9.20 -5.87 4.82
N LEU A 39 -8.80 -7.09 4.43
CA LEU A 39 -9.70 -8.24 4.36
C LEU A 39 -10.29 -8.58 5.74
N LYS A 40 -9.46 -8.65 6.78
CA LYS A 40 -9.90 -8.94 8.16
C LYS A 40 -10.88 -7.89 8.67
N LEU A 41 -10.63 -6.61 8.42
CA LEU A 41 -11.53 -5.52 8.80
C LEU A 41 -12.87 -5.63 8.07
N THR A 42 -12.85 -5.90 6.76
CA THR A 42 -14.07 -6.08 5.96
C THR A 42 -14.90 -7.28 6.45
N ILE A 43 -14.25 -8.40 6.77
CA ILE A 43 -14.91 -9.59 7.35
C ILE A 43 -15.50 -9.25 8.72
N LYS A 44 -14.77 -8.53 9.57
CA LYS A 44 -15.24 -8.12 10.89
C LYS A 44 -16.51 -7.28 10.81
N LEU A 45 -16.55 -6.28 9.92
CA LEU A 45 -17.75 -5.46 9.71
C LEU A 45 -18.97 -6.31 9.31
N ARG A 46 -18.77 -7.25 8.38
CA ARG A 46 -19.86 -8.17 7.96
C ARG A 46 -20.34 -9.06 9.09
N LYS A 47 -19.44 -9.63 9.90
CA LYS A 47 -19.80 -10.51 11.03
C LYS A 47 -20.62 -9.78 12.09
N GLU A 48 -20.36 -8.49 12.26
CA GLU A 48 -20.99 -7.63 13.25
C GLU A 48 -22.26 -6.94 12.71
N ASN A 49 -22.72 -7.30 11.50
CA ASN A 49 -23.84 -6.68 10.78
C ASN A 49 -23.71 -5.15 10.63
N LEU A 50 -22.47 -4.65 10.58
CA LEU A 50 -22.20 -3.25 10.32
C LEU A 50 -22.04 -3.03 8.80
N SER A 51 -22.94 -2.22 8.24
CA SER A 51 -22.88 -1.82 6.84
C SER A 51 -21.98 -0.61 6.68
N ILE A 52 -21.03 -0.68 5.75
CA ILE A 52 -20.35 0.50 5.22
C ILE A 52 -21.37 1.26 4.37
N SER A 53 -21.56 2.56 4.65
CA SER A 53 -22.45 3.39 3.83
C SER A 53 -22.01 3.42 2.36
N GLU A 54 -22.93 3.63 1.43
CA GLU A 54 -22.59 3.65 -0.01
C GLU A 54 -21.53 4.71 -0.33
N GLU A 55 -21.58 5.89 0.31
CA GLU A 55 -20.58 6.94 0.10
C GLU A 55 -19.18 6.50 0.57
N ASN A 56 -19.07 5.86 1.75
CA ASN A 56 -17.79 5.32 2.22
C ASN A 56 -17.32 4.16 1.32
N ARG A 57 -18.24 3.33 0.82
CA ARG A 57 -17.92 2.22 -0.07
C ARG A 57 -17.34 2.71 -1.39
N GLU A 58 -17.96 3.71 -2.01
CA GLU A 58 -17.47 4.33 -3.25
C GLU A 58 -16.08 4.94 -3.06
N GLU A 59 -15.87 5.69 -1.98
CA GLU A 59 -14.56 6.27 -1.63
C GLU A 59 -13.49 5.17 -1.44
N LEU A 60 -13.82 4.10 -0.70
CA LEU A 60 -12.90 2.98 -0.47
C LEU A 60 -12.55 2.22 -1.75
N LEU A 61 -13.52 2.02 -2.65
CA LEU A 61 -13.29 1.37 -3.94
C LEU A 61 -12.47 2.25 -4.89
N SER A 62 -12.75 3.55 -4.93
CA SER A 62 -11.94 4.52 -5.69
C SER A 62 -10.47 4.52 -5.22
N LEU A 63 -10.25 4.49 -3.89
CA LEU A 63 -8.89 4.39 -3.34
C LEU A 63 -8.23 3.04 -3.67
N HIS A 64 -8.99 1.94 -3.62
CA HIS A 64 -8.52 0.61 -4.02
C HIS A 64 -8.02 0.59 -5.46
N ASP A 65 -8.80 1.13 -6.38
CA ASP A 65 -8.46 1.17 -7.81
C ASP A 65 -7.18 1.99 -8.03
N LYS A 66 -7.07 3.16 -7.38
CA LYS A 66 -5.87 4.01 -7.47
C LYS A 66 -4.61 3.34 -6.92
N VAL A 67 -4.73 2.62 -5.80
CA VAL A 67 -3.60 1.86 -5.25
C VAL A 67 -3.26 0.65 -6.13
N THR A 68 -4.24 0.04 -6.79
CA THR A 68 -4.00 -1.06 -7.73
C THR A 68 -3.24 -0.59 -8.96
N GLU A 69 -3.68 0.50 -9.59
CA GLU A 69 -2.96 1.16 -10.70
C GLU A 69 -1.51 1.52 -10.30
N TYR A 70 -1.33 1.96 -9.05
CA TYR A 70 -0.01 2.30 -8.51
C TYR A 70 0.91 1.09 -8.37
N LEU A 71 0.38 -0.02 -7.83
CA LEU A 71 1.13 -1.27 -7.72
C LEU A 71 1.51 -1.81 -9.09
N GLU A 72 0.63 -1.71 -10.08
CA GLU A 72 0.94 -2.09 -11.46
C GLU A 72 2.11 -1.28 -12.03
N LEU A 73 2.14 0.04 -11.79
CA LEU A 73 3.25 0.91 -12.20
C LEU A 73 4.57 0.46 -11.56
N VAL A 74 4.58 0.25 -10.24
CA VAL A 74 5.79 -0.14 -9.50
C VAL A 74 6.28 -1.51 -9.94
N ASN A 75 5.36 -2.47 -10.10
CA ASN A 75 5.68 -3.83 -10.56
C ASN A 75 6.28 -3.83 -11.97
N GLU A 76 5.82 -2.93 -12.85
CA GLU A 76 6.42 -2.76 -14.17
C GLU A 76 7.84 -2.18 -14.08
N GLY A 77 8.08 -1.28 -13.13
CA GLY A 77 9.42 -0.78 -12.81
C GLY A 77 10.39 -1.90 -12.43
N VAL A 78 9.97 -2.76 -11.50
CA VAL A 78 10.73 -3.95 -11.07
C VAL A 78 11.06 -4.85 -12.26
N ARG A 79 10.07 -5.17 -13.11
CA ARG A 79 10.26 -6.06 -14.26
C ARG A 79 11.23 -5.52 -15.32
N THR A 80 11.20 -4.20 -15.54
CA THR A 80 11.92 -3.56 -16.65
C THR A 80 13.22 -2.86 -16.24
N ASN A 81 13.53 -2.87 -14.94
CA ASN A 81 14.67 -2.15 -14.34
C ASN A 81 14.74 -0.66 -14.77
N ARG A 82 13.58 -0.02 -14.89
CA ARG A 82 13.48 1.36 -15.42
C ARG A 82 13.68 2.40 -14.32
N LEU A 83 14.82 3.09 -14.37
CA LEU A 83 15.21 4.18 -13.44
C LEU A 83 14.21 5.35 -13.36
N ASN A 84 13.33 5.53 -14.36
CA ASN A 84 12.37 6.64 -14.40
C ASN A 84 11.06 6.36 -13.63
N VAL A 85 10.89 5.19 -13.03
CA VAL A 85 9.65 4.84 -12.31
C VAL A 85 9.46 5.66 -11.03
N VAL A 86 10.54 6.02 -10.31
CA VAL A 86 10.42 6.72 -9.02
C VAL A 86 9.75 8.08 -9.11
N SER A 87 10.07 8.90 -10.12
CA SER A 87 9.45 10.23 -10.25
C SER A 87 7.93 10.12 -10.40
N LYS A 88 7.47 9.21 -11.28
CA LYS A 88 6.04 8.96 -11.46
C LYS A 88 5.40 8.32 -10.22
N ALA A 89 6.12 7.40 -9.56
CA ALA A 89 5.67 6.76 -8.33
C ALA A 89 5.54 7.77 -7.16
N ARG A 90 6.38 8.80 -7.09
CA ARG A 90 6.22 9.87 -6.09
C ARG A 90 4.96 10.68 -6.37
N THR A 91 4.80 11.17 -7.60
CA THR A 91 3.62 11.98 -7.97
C THR A 91 2.30 11.23 -7.77
N GLN A 92 2.21 9.98 -8.21
CA GLN A 92 1.00 9.18 -7.99
C GLN A 92 0.80 8.81 -6.51
N GLY A 93 1.89 8.55 -5.78
CA GLY A 93 1.84 8.27 -4.35
C GLY A 93 1.34 9.45 -3.51
N ASP A 94 1.68 10.67 -3.91
CA ASP A 94 1.17 11.90 -3.30
C ASP A 94 -0.33 12.05 -3.56
N ALA A 95 -0.79 11.80 -4.78
CA ALA A 95 -2.21 11.82 -5.13
C ALA A 95 -3.03 10.82 -4.28
N ILE A 96 -2.52 9.59 -4.09
CA ILE A 96 -3.14 8.59 -3.20
C ILE A 96 -3.19 9.09 -1.75
N THR A 97 -2.11 9.74 -1.28
CA THR A 97 -2.06 10.30 0.08
C THR A 97 -3.08 11.41 0.26
N HIS A 98 -3.28 12.25 -0.75
CA HIS A 98 -4.30 13.29 -0.75
C HIS A 98 -5.72 12.71 -0.72
N LEU A 99 -6.04 11.76 -1.60
CA LEU A 99 -7.34 11.08 -1.62
C LEU A 99 -7.66 10.40 -0.28
N MET A 100 -6.69 9.69 0.30
CA MET A 100 -6.89 9.05 1.60
C MET A 100 -7.20 10.07 2.70
N LYS A 101 -6.50 11.21 2.73
CA LYS A 101 -6.76 12.29 3.70
C LYS A 101 -8.14 12.93 3.48
N GLU A 102 -8.54 13.13 2.23
CA GLU A 102 -9.86 13.64 1.86
C GLU A 102 -10.96 12.69 2.34
N TYR A 103 -10.89 11.41 2.00
CA TYR A 103 -11.89 10.40 2.42
C TYR A 103 -11.94 10.25 3.94
N ARG A 104 -10.80 10.36 4.62
CA ARG A 104 -10.77 10.42 6.09
C ARG A 104 -11.53 11.64 6.63
N SER A 105 -11.33 12.82 6.03
CA SER A 105 -12.04 14.05 6.43
C SER A 105 -13.55 13.90 6.21
N ASN A 106 -13.95 13.46 5.02
CA ASN A 106 -15.35 13.22 4.66
C ASN A 106 -16.02 12.23 5.65
N HIS A 107 -15.30 11.17 6.01
CA HIS A 107 -15.79 10.19 6.98
C HIS A 107 -16.00 10.81 8.36
N LEU A 108 -15.05 11.62 8.87
CA LEU A 108 -15.16 12.27 10.17
C LEU A 108 -16.31 13.30 10.22
N GLU A 109 -16.53 14.04 9.13
CA GLU A 109 -17.68 14.95 9.01
C GLU A 109 -19.02 14.18 9.07
N ARG A 110 -19.08 13.00 8.44
CA ARG A 110 -20.25 12.11 8.51
C ARG A 110 -20.46 11.54 9.92
N VAL A 111 -19.40 11.21 10.65
CA VAL A 111 -19.49 10.76 12.06
C VAL A 111 -20.06 11.86 12.95
N GLY A 112 -19.72 13.13 12.70
CA GLY A 112 -20.26 14.27 13.45
C GLY A 112 -21.75 14.56 13.20
N THR A 113 -22.29 14.05 12.08
CA THR A 113 -23.66 14.36 11.61
C THR A 113 -24.61 13.16 11.59
N LYS A 114 -24.09 11.92 11.62
CA LYS A 114 -24.85 10.66 11.60
C LYS A 114 -24.51 9.79 12.81
N MET A 115 -25.44 8.94 13.26
CA MET A 115 -25.15 7.84 14.19
C MET A 115 -24.32 6.75 13.48
N THR A 116 -23.00 6.96 13.38
CA THR A 116 -22.06 5.94 12.90
C THR A 116 -21.58 5.12 14.09
N SER A 117 -21.49 3.79 13.93
CA SER A 117 -20.94 2.94 14.98
C SER A 117 -19.45 3.27 15.20
N PRO A 118 -18.97 3.42 16.45
CA PRO A 118 -17.53 3.63 16.71
C PRO A 118 -16.65 2.54 16.09
N MET A 119 -17.15 1.30 16.03
CA MET A 119 -16.41 0.19 15.43
C MET A 119 -16.36 0.28 13.90
N GLU A 120 -17.44 0.73 13.26
CA GLU A 120 -17.46 0.99 11.82
C GLU A 120 -16.46 2.09 11.47
N SER A 121 -16.50 3.20 12.21
CA SER A 121 -15.63 4.35 11.99
C SER A 121 -14.15 4.00 12.14
N LEU A 122 -13.82 3.22 13.18
CA LEU A 122 -12.45 2.72 13.37
C LEU A 122 -12.01 1.83 12.21
N ALA A 123 -12.86 0.89 11.77
CA ALA A 123 -12.53 -0.01 10.67
C ALA A 123 -12.30 0.73 9.34
N ILE A 124 -13.14 1.72 9.00
CA ILE A 124 -12.96 2.54 7.80
C ILE A 124 -11.63 3.31 7.88
N THR A 125 -11.36 3.93 9.02
CA THR A 125 -10.13 4.68 9.27
C THR A 125 -8.88 3.80 9.15
N ASP A 126 -8.95 2.57 9.65
CA ASP A 126 -7.86 1.59 9.58
C ASP A 126 -7.65 1.06 8.15
N ILE A 127 -8.73 0.85 7.38
CA ILE A 127 -8.63 0.49 5.95
C ILE A 127 -7.95 1.61 5.15
N LEU A 128 -8.35 2.87 5.35
CA LEU A 128 -7.72 4.03 4.69
C LEU A 128 -6.21 4.10 5.01
N ASN A 129 -5.85 3.89 6.27
CA ASN A 129 -4.46 3.84 6.71
C ASN A 129 -3.69 2.66 6.07
N ALA A 130 -4.30 1.48 5.96
CA ALA A 130 -3.70 0.31 5.33
C ALA A 130 -3.39 0.56 3.85
N TYR A 131 -4.30 1.21 3.10
CA TYR A 131 -4.02 1.62 1.71
C TYR A 131 -2.85 2.60 1.60
N ARG A 132 -2.76 3.58 2.51
CA ARG A 132 -1.58 4.48 2.55
C ARG A 132 -0.29 3.69 2.76
N ARG A 133 -0.30 2.72 3.68
CA ARG A 133 0.87 1.87 3.98
C ARG A 133 1.27 1.01 2.79
N ILE A 134 0.32 0.39 2.09
CA ILE A 134 0.59 -0.34 0.84
C ILE A 134 1.31 0.56 -0.16
N LYS A 135 0.83 1.79 -0.35
CA LYS A 135 1.48 2.78 -1.22
C LYS A 135 2.89 3.14 -0.73
N ASP A 136 3.09 3.34 0.58
CA ASP A 136 4.40 3.68 1.15
C ASP A 136 5.43 2.56 0.86
N HIS A 137 5.06 1.29 1.09
CA HIS A 137 5.92 0.13 0.79
C HIS A 137 6.20 -0.02 -0.71
N ALA A 138 5.21 0.23 -1.55
CA ALA A 138 5.42 0.23 -3.00
C ALA A 138 6.34 1.36 -3.49
N LEU A 139 6.34 2.53 -2.82
CA LEU A 139 7.32 3.57 -3.10
C LEU A 139 8.74 3.13 -2.72
N ASN A 140 8.91 2.46 -1.57
CA ASN A 140 10.22 1.91 -1.17
C ASN A 140 10.76 0.94 -2.24
N ILE A 141 9.91 0.07 -2.81
CA ILE A 141 10.28 -0.82 -3.90
C ILE A 141 10.79 -0.03 -5.12
N ALA A 142 10.06 1.01 -5.53
CA ALA A 142 10.45 1.85 -6.66
C ALA A 142 11.83 2.52 -6.43
N GLU A 143 12.08 3.00 -5.21
CA GLU A 143 13.35 3.63 -4.82
C GLU A 143 14.53 2.66 -4.90
N VAL A 144 14.35 1.43 -4.40
CA VAL A 144 15.36 0.36 -4.51
C VAL A 144 15.69 0.08 -5.97
N VAL A 145 14.68 -0.13 -6.83
CA VAL A 145 14.88 -0.40 -8.26
C VAL A 145 15.60 0.73 -8.99
N SER A 146 15.40 1.97 -8.56
CA SER A 146 16.03 3.13 -9.22
C SER A 146 17.41 3.46 -8.65
N GLY A 147 17.89 2.73 -7.64
CA GLY A 147 19.13 3.03 -6.93
C GLY A 147 19.08 4.36 -6.16
N VAL A 148 17.89 4.90 -5.92
CA VAL A 148 17.68 6.15 -5.19
C VAL A 148 17.62 5.82 -3.70
N LYS A 149 18.48 6.48 -2.92
CA LYS A 149 18.47 6.43 -1.44
C LYS A 149 17.77 7.66 -0.88
#